data_AF-A0A0N4Z4R8-F1
#
_entry.id   AF-A0A0N4Z4R8-F1
#
_cell.length_a   1.000
_cell.length_b   1.000
_cell.length_c   1.000
_cell.angle_alpha   90.00
_cell.angle_beta   90.00
_cell.angle_gamma   90.00
#
_symmetry.space_group_name_H-M   'P 1'
#
loop_
_entity.id
_entity.type
_entity.pdbx_description
1 polymer ?
#
loop_
_entity_poly.entity_id
_entity_poly.type
_entity_poly.pdbx_seq_one_letter_code
_entity_poly.pdbx_strand_id
1 'polypeptide(L)'
;MYLTNPNDFIINGKNNYLIPYIIEFVYSLFSFLISFILFVNAILTISAHKNQKIVLFGVGLGLGCWNLACLVTNIHILFFQWNQVFTFICDFVNNTLALVAAGGTCVLLIERLHAFCNAEFYDDVKINYSYIVLLLILIPVAASCVLPLCDVFIPETVTTVYWLGCTTVAAFGLILICLKCYKRLKIEKMLKNNLNRRYVYVEEQANVKLYLSFVIIHCITSYIAYGLYILQRYGLLPIIKFYYTMISERIITLTCYLIICGLGLIVNLFCLYKICNLREFRHCFGYICICQLISNILTCTIFLVWSCPSLFFLENTTSYETLNLIFGRLGILAWNLTMYSHLASCFNRVVAMFFPTKYARIFDKNVIIFIISCIWILSFCHVIPYIVSDCTYKFSIRNLTWQFTFTKCTTILTTIDLYMSLSIVGISLFFDTLIFIKLGFQAKKTNSVQVISLHSKVQINAHETGNKNIKKVKKSKSCSSYNNRIRFFLQSFVQNILIAIELICFHIIVYFSTDKLWSMAFSSCAWALCHTLDGIILCIFNKEIRKEVPCLR
;
A
#
# COMPACT_ATOMS: atom_id res chain seq x y z
N MET A 1 -28.50 21.96 -9.88
CA MET A 1 -29.49 21.13 -9.17
C MET A 1 -29.44 21.57 -7.71
N TYR A 2 -30.52 22.14 -7.20
CA TYR A 2 -30.58 22.91 -5.95
C TYR A 2 -30.20 22.05 -4.73
N LEU A 3 -29.20 22.47 -3.97
CA LEU A 3 -28.88 21.93 -2.65
C LEU A 3 -29.76 22.64 -1.62
N THR A 4 -30.76 21.93 -1.12
CA THR A 4 -31.54 22.32 0.05
C THR A 4 -30.71 22.22 1.33
N ASN A 5 -31.09 23.08 2.28
CA ASN A 5 -30.53 23.34 3.60
C ASN A 5 -30.03 22.06 4.34
N PRO A 6 -28.78 21.99 4.85
CA PRO A 6 -28.25 20.82 5.57
C PRO A 6 -28.89 20.58 6.95
N ASN A 7 -29.73 21.49 7.43
CA ASN A 7 -30.25 21.47 8.79
C ASN A 7 -31.46 20.53 8.99
N ASP A 8 -32.02 19.94 7.92
CA ASP A 8 -33.20 19.07 8.01
C ASP A 8 -32.88 17.57 8.22
N PHE A 9 -31.60 17.19 8.35
CA PHE A 9 -31.18 15.78 8.53
C PHE A 9 -30.78 15.39 9.97
N ILE A 10 -31.12 16.20 10.98
CA ILE A 10 -30.87 15.84 12.38
C ILE A 10 -32.05 15.01 12.91
N ILE A 11 -32.01 13.70 12.70
CA ILE A 11 -32.86 12.74 13.43
C ILE A 11 -32.02 12.01 14.48
N ASN A 12 -32.22 12.43 15.73
CA ASN A 12 -32.21 11.67 16.99
C ASN A 12 -31.22 10.48 17.14
N GLY A 13 -30.19 10.69 17.97
CA GLY A 13 -29.85 9.74 19.04
C GLY A 13 -29.16 8.42 18.69
N LYS A 14 -28.63 8.21 17.48
CA LYS A 14 -27.95 6.96 17.07
C LYS A 14 -26.45 7.08 16.74
N ASN A 15 -25.77 8.16 17.14
CA ASN A 15 -24.35 8.37 16.79
C ASN A 15 -23.35 7.41 17.48
N ASN A 16 -23.76 6.66 18.51
CA ASN A 16 -22.86 5.82 19.30
C ASN A 16 -22.51 4.46 18.67
N TYR A 17 -23.15 4.07 17.56
CA TYR A 17 -22.83 2.84 16.83
C TYR A 17 -21.86 3.05 15.67
N LEU A 18 -21.55 4.30 15.32
CA LEU A 18 -20.78 4.63 14.11
C LEU A 18 -19.26 4.55 14.31
N ILE A 19 -18.78 4.72 15.55
CA ILE A 19 -17.35 4.78 15.92
C ILE A 19 -16.57 3.48 15.63
N PRO A 20 -17.10 2.28 15.92
CA PRO A 20 -16.45 1.02 15.55
C PRO A 20 -16.26 0.88 14.04
N TYR A 21 -17.26 1.27 13.24
CA TYR A 21 -17.20 1.20 11.77
C TYR A 21 -16.19 2.19 11.16
N ILE A 22 -15.82 3.27 11.87
CA ILE A 22 -14.71 4.19 11.48
C ILE A 22 -13.39 3.48 11.50
N ILE A 23 -13.12 2.89 12.67
CA ILE A 23 -11.85 2.25 12.97
C ILE A 23 -11.72 1.08 12.01
N GLU A 24 -12.81 0.35 11.77
CA GLU A 24 -12.89 -0.74 10.82
C GLU A 24 -12.71 -0.27 9.38
N PHE A 25 -13.36 0.82 8.93
CA PHE A 25 -13.17 1.36 7.58
C PHE A 25 -11.72 1.80 7.33
N VAL A 26 -11.16 2.60 8.22
CA VAL A 26 -9.78 3.12 8.10
C VAL A 26 -8.82 1.94 8.14
N TYR A 27 -9.01 1.01 9.08
CA TYR A 27 -8.23 -0.23 9.14
C TYR A 27 -8.34 -1.05 7.85
N SER A 28 -9.54 -1.26 7.30
CA SER A 28 -9.75 -2.02 6.06
C SER A 28 -9.08 -1.34 4.87
N LEU A 29 -9.12 -0.01 4.79
CA LEU A 29 -8.46 0.75 3.72
C LEU A 29 -6.92 0.61 3.80
N PHE A 30 -6.35 0.77 5.00
CA PHE A 30 -4.93 0.59 5.25
C PHE A 30 -4.47 -0.85 5.01
N SER A 31 -5.23 -1.81 5.53
CA SER A 31 -5.01 -3.24 5.37
C SER A 31 -5.07 -3.64 3.90
N PHE A 32 -6.05 -3.13 3.14
CA PHE A 32 -6.13 -3.35 1.69
C PHE A 32 -4.88 -2.84 1.00
N LEU A 33 -4.46 -1.61 1.26
CA LEU A 33 -3.35 -0.99 0.57
C LEU A 33 -2.02 -1.65 0.90
N ILE A 34 -1.78 -1.95 2.19
CA ILE A 34 -0.58 -2.64 2.66
C ILE A 34 -0.55 -4.07 2.10
N SER A 35 -1.67 -4.80 2.16
CA SER A 35 -1.78 -6.14 1.59
C SER A 35 -1.54 -6.14 0.09
N PHE A 36 -2.09 -5.15 -0.63
CA PHE A 36 -1.88 -4.97 -2.06
C PHE A 36 -0.43 -4.64 -2.40
N ILE A 37 0.20 -3.71 -1.67
CA ILE A 37 1.62 -3.36 -1.83
C ILE A 37 2.52 -4.57 -1.58
N LEU A 38 2.27 -5.30 -0.49
CA LEU A 38 3.05 -6.48 -0.13
C LEU A 38 2.82 -7.63 -1.11
N PHE A 39 1.59 -7.81 -1.59
CA PHE A 39 1.23 -8.78 -2.62
C PHE A 39 1.94 -8.49 -3.95
N VAL A 40 1.85 -7.24 -4.41
CA VAL A 40 2.51 -6.78 -5.63
C VAL A 40 4.03 -6.91 -5.49
N ASN A 41 4.59 -6.50 -4.34
CA ASN A 41 6.01 -6.67 -4.08
C ASN A 41 6.41 -8.14 -4.09
N ALA A 42 5.66 -9.05 -3.45
CA ALA A 42 5.95 -10.48 -3.45
C ALA A 42 5.84 -11.11 -4.85
N ILE A 43 4.88 -10.70 -5.69
CA ILE A 43 4.84 -11.10 -7.11
C ILE A 43 6.11 -10.66 -7.85
N LEU A 44 6.61 -9.46 -7.53
CA LEU A 44 7.71 -8.83 -8.25
C LEU A 44 9.10 -9.22 -7.76
N THR A 45 9.26 -9.44 -6.46
CA THR A 45 10.55 -9.74 -5.83
C THR A 45 11.00 -11.16 -6.06
N ILE A 46 10.07 -12.08 -6.18
CA ILE A 46 10.41 -13.48 -6.19
C ILE A 46 10.69 -13.93 -7.63
N SER A 47 11.88 -14.47 -7.87
CA SER A 47 12.20 -15.41 -8.96
C SER A 47 11.42 -16.74 -8.77
N ALA A 48 10.14 -16.62 -8.45
CA ALA A 48 9.35 -17.66 -7.83
C ALA A 48 9.06 -18.77 -8.81
N HIS A 49 9.26 -20.00 -8.35
CA HIS A 49 8.66 -21.17 -8.96
C HIS A 49 7.14 -20.97 -9.11
N LYS A 50 6.54 -21.52 -10.17
CA LYS A 50 5.14 -21.27 -10.52
C LYS A 50 4.16 -21.58 -9.39
N ASN A 51 4.42 -22.62 -8.58
CA ASN A 51 3.59 -22.98 -7.43
C ASN A 51 3.48 -21.83 -6.41
N GLN A 52 4.58 -21.14 -6.13
CA GLN A 52 4.60 -20.01 -5.19
C GLN A 52 3.74 -18.86 -5.68
N LYS A 53 3.83 -18.53 -6.97
CA LYS A 53 3.05 -17.44 -7.57
C LYS A 53 1.57 -17.71 -7.47
N ILE A 54 1.16 -18.96 -7.67
CA ILE A 54 -0.23 -19.40 -7.62
C ILE A 54 -0.78 -19.25 -6.20
N VAL A 55 -0.06 -19.75 -5.19
CA VAL A 55 -0.54 -19.65 -3.79
C VAL A 55 -0.56 -18.19 -3.33
N LEU A 56 0.44 -17.39 -3.70
CA LEU A 56 0.45 -15.96 -3.40
C LEU A 56 -0.71 -15.22 -4.04
N PHE A 57 -0.96 -15.50 -5.33
CA PHE A 57 -2.07 -14.93 -6.08
C PHE A 57 -3.42 -15.25 -5.42
N GLY A 58 -3.63 -16.51 -5.03
CA GLY A 58 -4.84 -16.92 -4.30
C GLY A 58 -5.02 -16.18 -2.97
N VAL A 59 -3.97 -16.13 -2.14
CA VAL A 59 -4.03 -15.45 -0.82
C VAL A 59 -4.20 -13.94 -0.96
N GLY A 60 -3.45 -13.31 -1.86
CA GLY A 60 -3.53 -11.87 -2.10
C GLY A 60 -4.85 -11.43 -2.70
N LEU A 61 -5.43 -12.23 -3.61
CA LEU A 61 -6.77 -11.99 -4.14
C LEU A 61 -7.83 -12.17 -3.05
N GLY A 62 -7.72 -13.21 -2.21
CA GLY A 62 -8.62 -13.42 -1.07
C GLY A 62 -8.62 -12.24 -0.08
N LEU A 63 -7.43 -11.77 0.32
CA LEU A 63 -7.29 -10.60 1.20
C LEU A 63 -7.73 -9.30 0.54
N GLY A 64 -7.42 -9.11 -0.75
CA GLY A 64 -7.85 -7.93 -1.50
C GLY A 64 -9.37 -7.85 -1.58
N CYS A 65 -10.01 -8.96 -1.94
CA CYS A 65 -11.47 -9.06 -2.00
C CYS A 65 -12.11 -8.89 -0.61
N TRP A 66 -11.54 -9.46 0.45
CA TRP A 66 -12.05 -9.28 1.82
C TRP A 66 -12.02 -7.80 2.21
N ASN A 67 -10.86 -7.14 2.12
CA ASN A 67 -10.78 -5.75 2.54
C ASN A 67 -11.65 -4.83 1.66
N LEU A 68 -11.81 -5.14 0.37
CA LEU A 68 -12.74 -4.43 -0.52
C LEU A 68 -14.20 -4.64 -0.09
N ALA A 69 -14.58 -5.86 0.25
CA ALA A 69 -15.92 -6.14 0.73
C ALA A 69 -16.19 -5.43 2.07
N CYS A 70 -15.23 -5.39 3.00
CA CYS A 70 -15.33 -4.59 4.23
C CYS A 70 -15.50 -3.11 3.93
N LEU A 71 -14.74 -2.59 2.95
CA LEU A 71 -14.87 -1.20 2.50
C LEU A 71 -16.27 -0.91 1.96
N VAL A 72 -16.82 -1.79 1.12
CA VAL A 72 -18.17 -1.67 0.54
C VAL A 72 -19.24 -1.75 1.63
N THR A 73 -19.13 -2.67 2.58
CA THR A 73 -20.05 -2.78 3.73
C THR A 73 -20.07 -1.50 4.54
N ASN A 74 -18.87 -1.00 4.88
CA ASN A 74 -18.73 0.21 5.67
C ASN A 74 -19.28 1.41 4.89
N ILE A 75 -18.97 1.58 3.61
CA ILE A 75 -19.55 2.65 2.78
C ILE A 75 -21.09 2.53 2.76
N HIS A 76 -21.66 1.35 2.56
CA HIS A 76 -23.11 1.22 2.52
C HIS A 76 -23.77 1.57 3.86
N ILE A 77 -23.24 1.06 4.98
CA ILE A 77 -23.74 1.36 6.32
C ILE A 77 -23.62 2.87 6.62
N LEU A 78 -22.55 3.51 6.15
CA LEU A 78 -22.25 4.92 6.43
C LEU A 78 -23.03 5.90 5.55
N PHE A 79 -23.36 5.54 4.30
CA PHE A 79 -23.90 6.48 3.31
C PHE A 79 -25.34 6.21 2.86
N PHE A 80 -25.83 4.96 2.88
CA PHE A 80 -27.06 4.58 2.17
C PHE A 80 -28.21 4.11 3.06
N GLN A 81 -28.14 4.42 4.36
CA GLN A 81 -29.05 3.91 5.40
C GLN A 81 -29.07 2.37 5.48
N TRP A 82 -29.50 1.87 6.63
CA TRP A 82 -29.32 0.48 7.04
C TRP A 82 -30.27 -0.46 6.28
N ASN A 83 -29.78 -1.12 5.23
CA ASN A 83 -30.51 -2.22 4.57
C ASN A 83 -30.04 -3.56 5.15
N GLN A 84 -30.86 -4.18 5.99
CA GLN A 84 -30.53 -5.43 6.68
C GLN A 84 -30.13 -6.56 5.72
N VAL A 85 -30.76 -6.66 4.55
CA VAL A 85 -30.45 -7.71 3.57
C VAL A 85 -29.09 -7.47 2.92
N PHE A 86 -28.78 -6.21 2.58
CA PHE A 86 -27.49 -5.86 1.98
C PHE A 86 -26.35 -6.03 2.98
N THR A 87 -26.51 -5.55 4.22
CA THR A 87 -25.53 -5.72 5.30
C THR A 87 -25.26 -7.20 5.54
N PHE A 88 -26.29 -8.02 5.60
CA PHE A 88 -26.17 -9.46 5.76
C PHE A 88 -25.40 -10.14 4.61
N ILE A 89 -25.70 -9.79 3.36
CA ILE A 89 -24.96 -10.30 2.20
C ILE A 89 -23.48 -9.89 2.29
N CYS A 90 -23.22 -8.65 2.66
CA CYS A 90 -21.87 -8.12 2.77
C CYS A 90 -21.09 -8.72 3.94
N ASP A 91 -21.71 -8.94 5.10
CA ASP A 91 -21.11 -9.61 6.25
C ASP A 91 -20.83 -11.08 5.92
N PHE A 92 -21.74 -11.75 5.23
CA PHE A 92 -21.54 -13.11 4.73
C PHE A 92 -20.33 -13.19 3.78
N VAL A 93 -20.24 -12.27 2.81
CA VAL A 93 -19.11 -12.18 1.87
C VAL A 93 -17.81 -11.87 2.60
N ASN A 94 -17.82 -10.91 3.54
CA ASN A 94 -16.66 -10.53 4.35
C ASN A 94 -16.12 -11.70 5.16
N ASN A 95 -16.97 -12.32 5.96
CA ASN A 95 -16.58 -13.42 6.84
C ASN A 95 -16.16 -14.66 6.05
N THR A 96 -16.77 -14.91 4.88
CA THR A 96 -16.35 -15.98 3.97
C THR A 96 -14.95 -15.72 3.44
N LEU A 97 -14.71 -14.53 2.89
CA LEU A 97 -13.40 -14.16 2.34
C LEU A 97 -12.32 -14.09 3.44
N ALA A 98 -12.72 -13.74 4.66
CA ALA A 98 -11.88 -13.78 5.85
C ALA A 98 -11.36 -15.19 6.17
N LEU A 99 -12.28 -16.15 6.24
CA LEU A 99 -11.93 -17.54 6.47
C LEU A 99 -11.06 -18.10 5.32
N VAL A 100 -11.33 -17.71 4.08
CA VAL A 100 -10.51 -18.11 2.92
C VAL A 100 -9.09 -17.55 3.03
N ALA A 101 -8.95 -16.27 3.41
CA ALA A 101 -7.64 -15.65 3.63
C ALA A 101 -6.87 -16.34 4.76
N ALA A 102 -7.53 -16.62 5.88
CA ALA A 102 -6.96 -17.35 7.01
C ALA A 102 -6.51 -18.76 6.60
N GLY A 103 -7.38 -19.54 5.96
CA GLY A 103 -7.05 -20.88 5.45
C GLY A 103 -5.93 -20.85 4.40
N GLY A 104 -5.88 -19.80 3.59
CA GLY A 104 -4.82 -19.53 2.63
C GLY A 104 -3.42 -19.42 3.27
N THR A 105 -3.31 -18.92 4.51
CA THR A 105 -2.03 -18.90 5.24
C THR A 105 -1.51 -20.30 5.59
N CYS A 106 -2.41 -21.27 5.86
CA CYS A 106 -2.04 -22.67 6.02
C CYS A 106 -1.60 -23.30 4.69
N VAL A 107 -2.25 -22.96 3.57
CA VAL A 107 -1.81 -23.43 2.24
C VAL A 107 -0.39 -22.95 1.92
N LEU A 108 -0.08 -21.70 2.28
CA LEU A 108 1.29 -21.17 2.19
C LEU A 108 2.28 -21.99 3.00
N LEU A 109 1.95 -22.36 4.25
CA LEU A 109 2.81 -23.22 5.07
C LEU A 109 2.99 -24.61 4.43
N ILE A 110 1.91 -25.25 3.96
CA ILE A 110 1.96 -26.60 3.38
C ILE A 110 2.79 -26.61 2.10
N GLU A 111 2.66 -25.59 1.24
CA GLU A 111 3.50 -25.43 0.06
C GLU A 111 4.98 -25.36 0.44
N ARG A 112 5.30 -24.57 1.47
CA ARG A 112 6.68 -24.40 1.97
C ARG A 112 7.24 -25.64 2.64
N LEU A 113 6.41 -26.37 3.38
CA LEU A 113 6.81 -27.62 4.00
C LEU A 113 7.11 -28.68 2.94
N HIS A 114 6.23 -28.82 1.95
CA HIS A 114 6.42 -29.74 0.83
C HIS A 114 7.67 -29.40 0.01
N ALA A 115 7.87 -28.10 -0.28
CA ALA A 115 9.10 -27.59 -0.89
C ALA A 115 10.35 -27.99 -0.10
N PHE A 116 10.33 -27.76 1.21
CA PHE A 116 11.46 -28.02 2.10
C PHE A 116 11.81 -29.50 2.22
N CYS A 117 10.82 -30.39 2.18
CA CYS A 117 11.00 -31.84 2.28
C CYS A 117 11.50 -32.46 0.98
N ASN A 118 11.05 -31.98 -0.18
CA ASN A 118 11.22 -32.67 -1.46
C ASN A 118 12.32 -32.10 -2.37
N ALA A 119 12.86 -30.90 -2.09
CA ALA A 119 13.80 -30.26 -3.01
C ALA A 119 15.27 -30.37 -2.56
N GLU A 120 16.12 -31.00 -3.40
CA GLU A 120 17.55 -30.67 -3.47
C GLU A 120 17.79 -29.37 -4.25
N PHE A 121 16.93 -29.07 -5.23
CA PHE A 121 16.86 -27.83 -6.00
C PHE A 121 15.40 -27.45 -6.26
N TYR A 122 14.99 -26.26 -5.79
CA TYR A 122 13.59 -25.85 -5.79
C TYR A 122 13.01 -25.53 -7.19
N ASP A 123 13.87 -25.21 -8.17
CA ASP A 123 13.48 -24.94 -9.56
C ASP A 123 13.02 -26.19 -10.32
N ASP A 124 13.34 -27.39 -9.84
CA ASP A 124 13.05 -28.66 -10.52
C ASP A 124 11.75 -29.33 -10.04
N VAL A 125 11.07 -28.75 -9.04
CA VAL A 125 9.83 -29.31 -8.48
C VAL A 125 8.69 -29.11 -9.47
N LYS A 126 8.02 -30.18 -9.92
CA LYS A 126 6.87 -30.06 -10.85
C LYS A 126 5.75 -29.19 -10.26
N ILE A 127 4.95 -28.57 -11.14
CA ILE A 127 3.76 -27.81 -10.73
C ILE A 127 2.82 -28.76 -9.98
N ASN A 128 2.47 -28.41 -8.74
CA ASN A 128 1.53 -29.20 -7.96
C ASN A 128 0.18 -28.49 -7.93
N TYR A 129 -0.75 -28.98 -8.73
CA TYR A 129 -2.10 -28.43 -8.82
C TYR A 129 -2.94 -28.68 -7.56
N SER A 130 -2.48 -29.55 -6.65
CA SER A 130 -3.17 -29.81 -5.39
C SER A 130 -3.37 -28.54 -4.57
N TYR A 131 -2.46 -27.55 -4.64
CA TYR A 131 -2.62 -26.28 -3.92
C TYR A 131 -3.78 -25.43 -4.45
N ILE A 132 -4.00 -25.44 -5.77
CA ILE A 132 -5.14 -24.75 -6.39
C ILE A 132 -6.42 -25.43 -5.95
N VAL A 133 -6.45 -26.76 -6.02
CA VAL A 133 -7.60 -27.55 -5.58
C VAL A 133 -7.89 -27.30 -4.10
N LEU A 134 -6.86 -27.23 -3.24
CA LEU A 134 -7.03 -26.92 -1.81
C LEU A 134 -7.59 -25.51 -1.58
N LEU A 135 -7.07 -24.51 -2.30
CA LEU A 135 -7.59 -23.13 -2.27
C LEU A 135 -9.04 -23.06 -2.76
N LEU A 136 -9.39 -23.81 -3.80
CA LEU A 136 -10.76 -23.88 -4.33
C LEU A 136 -11.72 -24.62 -3.40
N ILE A 137 -11.25 -25.60 -2.63
CA ILE A 137 -12.05 -26.30 -1.60
C ILE A 137 -12.24 -25.43 -0.36
N LEU A 138 -11.26 -24.59 -0.01
CA LEU A 138 -11.37 -23.67 1.13
C LEU A 138 -12.49 -22.64 0.95
N ILE A 139 -12.81 -22.24 -0.28
CA ILE A 139 -13.88 -21.28 -0.59
C ILE A 139 -15.28 -21.80 -0.16
N PRO A 140 -15.77 -22.96 -0.65
CA PRO A 140 -17.06 -23.49 -0.23
C PRO A 140 -17.07 -23.92 1.24
N VAL A 141 -15.96 -24.41 1.79
CA VAL A 141 -15.87 -24.72 3.24
C VAL A 141 -16.02 -23.45 4.08
N ALA A 142 -15.29 -22.38 3.75
CA ALA A 142 -15.41 -21.09 4.41
C ALA A 142 -16.82 -20.50 4.29
N ALA A 143 -17.41 -20.55 3.08
CA ALA A 143 -18.77 -20.09 2.84
C ALA A 143 -19.80 -20.88 3.66
N SER A 144 -19.59 -22.19 3.80
CA SER A 144 -20.47 -23.08 4.56
C SER A 144 -20.37 -22.80 6.07
N CYS A 145 -19.16 -22.53 6.58
CA CYS A 145 -18.94 -22.18 7.99
C CYS A 145 -19.53 -20.82 8.39
N VAL A 146 -19.80 -19.95 7.42
CA VAL A 146 -20.25 -18.56 7.62
C VAL A 146 -21.74 -18.39 7.28
N LEU A 147 -22.40 -19.43 6.76
CA LEU A 147 -23.83 -19.37 6.48
C LEU A 147 -24.61 -19.03 7.78
N PRO A 148 -25.62 -18.16 7.71
CA PRO A 148 -26.43 -17.74 8.87
C PRO A 148 -27.17 -18.90 9.54
N LEU A 149 -27.46 -19.97 8.79
CA LEU A 149 -27.98 -21.22 9.34
C LEU A 149 -26.97 -21.87 10.28
N CYS A 150 -25.68 -21.66 10.08
CA CYS A 150 -24.60 -22.19 10.92
C CYS A 150 -24.31 -21.37 12.17
N ASP A 151 -24.78 -20.13 12.36
CA ASP A 151 -24.70 -19.49 13.70
C ASP A 151 -25.50 -20.28 14.76
N VAL A 152 -26.45 -21.11 14.31
CA VAL A 152 -27.20 -22.08 15.14
C VAL A 152 -26.43 -23.40 15.36
N PHE A 153 -25.53 -23.80 14.46
CA PHE A 153 -24.90 -25.15 14.45
C PHE A 153 -23.37 -25.17 14.64
N ILE A 154 -22.67 -24.11 14.26
CA ILE A 154 -21.23 -23.92 14.38
C ILE A 154 -21.02 -22.74 15.34
N PRO A 155 -20.63 -23.02 16.59
CA PRO A 155 -20.34 -21.97 17.54
C PRO A 155 -19.30 -21.01 16.98
N GLU A 156 -19.48 -19.73 17.22
CA GLU A 156 -18.53 -18.68 16.82
C GLU A 156 -17.11 -18.89 17.40
N THR A 157 -17.02 -19.66 18.48
CA THR A 157 -15.74 -20.14 19.03
C THR A 157 -14.99 -21.03 18.04
N VAL A 158 -15.69 -21.82 17.23
CA VAL A 158 -15.10 -22.71 16.21
C VAL A 158 -14.57 -21.91 15.03
N THR A 159 -15.32 -20.94 14.51
CA THR A 159 -14.86 -20.06 13.42
C THR A 159 -13.67 -19.21 13.86
N THR A 160 -13.70 -18.72 15.10
CA THR A 160 -12.56 -18.03 15.72
C THR A 160 -11.33 -18.93 15.84
N VAL A 161 -11.48 -20.13 16.42
CA VAL A 161 -10.38 -21.07 16.62
C VAL A 161 -9.79 -21.47 15.26
N TYR A 162 -10.62 -21.61 14.24
CA TYR A 162 -10.16 -21.82 12.87
C TYR A 162 -9.32 -20.63 12.37
N TRP A 163 -9.84 -19.40 12.48
CA TRP A 163 -9.16 -18.20 11.99
C TRP A 163 -7.83 -17.95 12.71
N LEU A 164 -7.83 -17.85 14.04
CA LEU A 164 -6.62 -17.65 14.84
C LEU A 164 -5.69 -18.86 14.73
N GLY A 165 -6.23 -20.08 14.79
CA GLY A 165 -5.45 -21.32 14.69
C GLY A 165 -4.69 -21.41 13.37
N CYS A 166 -5.33 -21.11 12.24
CA CYS A 166 -4.66 -21.17 10.93
C CYS A 166 -3.49 -20.18 10.84
N THR A 167 -3.71 -18.93 11.27
CA THR A 167 -2.67 -17.89 11.21
C THR A 167 -1.51 -18.16 12.17
N THR A 168 -1.78 -18.69 13.36
CA THR A 168 -0.77 -19.04 14.36
C THR A 168 0.05 -20.26 13.97
N VAL A 169 -0.61 -21.32 13.48
CA VAL A 169 0.07 -22.52 12.97
C VAL A 169 0.95 -22.17 11.77
N ALA A 170 0.45 -21.35 10.84
CA ALA A 170 1.22 -20.86 9.71
C ALA A 170 2.44 -20.05 10.16
N ALA A 171 2.27 -19.12 11.11
CA ALA A 171 3.36 -18.30 11.64
C ALA A 171 4.45 -19.18 12.27
N PHE A 172 4.07 -20.06 13.20
CA PHE A 172 5.02 -20.93 13.89
C PHE A 172 5.73 -21.90 12.95
N GLY A 173 4.99 -22.51 12.03
CA GLY A 173 5.55 -23.40 11.01
C GLY A 173 6.57 -22.71 10.12
N LEU A 174 6.29 -21.48 9.67
CA LEU A 174 7.23 -20.69 8.87
C LEU A 174 8.46 -20.25 9.66
N ILE A 175 8.33 -19.95 10.97
CA ILE A 175 9.49 -19.69 11.85
C ILE A 175 10.40 -20.91 11.90
N LEU A 176 9.84 -22.10 12.11
CA LEU A 176 10.62 -23.35 12.16
C LEU A 176 11.34 -23.62 10.84
N ILE A 177 10.66 -23.42 9.70
CA ILE A 177 11.27 -23.56 8.37
C ILE A 177 12.39 -22.53 8.21
N CYS A 178 12.17 -21.26 8.59
CA CYS A 178 13.17 -20.20 8.50
C CYS A 178 14.43 -20.53 9.33
N LEU A 179 14.26 -21.02 10.55
CA LEU A 179 15.36 -21.45 11.42
C LEU A 179 16.14 -22.63 10.82
N LYS A 180 15.44 -23.62 10.25
CA LYS A 180 16.08 -24.75 9.55
C LYS A 180 16.84 -24.30 8.31
N CYS A 181 16.26 -23.43 7.47
CA CYS A 181 16.94 -22.85 6.31
C CYS A 181 18.19 -22.07 6.72
N TYR A 182 18.12 -21.29 7.81
CA TYR A 182 19.28 -20.58 8.35
C TYR A 182 20.42 -21.53 8.77
N LYS A 183 20.08 -22.63 9.46
CA LYS A 183 21.07 -23.66 9.84
C LYS A 183 21.72 -24.31 8.60
N ARG A 184 20.92 -24.71 7.60
CA ARG A 184 21.43 -25.30 6.34
C ARG A 184 22.37 -24.32 5.61
N LEU A 185 21.98 -23.06 5.48
CA LEU A 185 22.82 -22.04 4.84
C LEU A 185 24.13 -21.80 5.60
N LYS A 186 24.10 -21.79 6.94
CA LYS A 186 25.29 -21.63 7.77
C LYS A 186 26.28 -22.79 7.55
N ILE A 187 25.79 -24.02 7.50
CA ILE A 187 26.60 -25.23 7.24
C ILE A 187 27.25 -25.15 5.84
N GLU A 188 26.49 -24.83 4.80
CA GLU A 188 27.04 -24.72 3.44
C GLU A 188 28.04 -23.56 3.27
N LYS A 189 27.85 -22.44 3.99
CA LYS A 189 28.84 -21.35 4.03
C LYS A 189 30.16 -21.81 4.64
N MET A 190 30.13 -22.69 5.63
CA MET A 190 31.33 -23.28 6.25
C MET A 190 31.99 -24.30 5.33
N LEU A 191 31.21 -25.16 4.67
CA LEU A 191 31.74 -26.22 3.80
C LEU A 191 32.41 -25.69 2.53
N LYS A 192 32.03 -24.50 2.03
CA LYS A 192 32.56 -23.88 0.80
C LYS A 192 32.52 -24.75 -0.49
N ASN A 193 31.93 -25.94 -0.45
CA ASN A 193 32.02 -26.94 -1.53
C ASN A 193 31.18 -26.61 -2.76
N ASN A 194 30.00 -25.99 -2.61
CA ASN A 194 29.10 -25.74 -3.75
C ASN A 194 28.54 -24.30 -3.73
N LEU A 195 28.92 -23.51 -4.73
CA LEU A 195 28.47 -22.11 -4.85
C LEU A 195 26.99 -22.04 -5.27
N ASN A 196 26.54 -22.92 -6.17
CA ASN A 196 25.15 -22.95 -6.64
C ASN A 196 24.19 -23.30 -5.50
N ARG A 197 24.54 -24.29 -4.67
CA ARG A 197 23.71 -24.69 -3.52
C ARG A 197 23.56 -23.55 -2.50
N ARG A 198 24.60 -22.75 -2.31
CA ARG A 198 24.55 -21.54 -1.47
C ARG A 198 23.63 -20.47 -2.04
N TYR A 199 23.65 -20.24 -3.35
CA TYR A 199 22.71 -19.30 -3.99
C TYR A 199 21.26 -19.74 -3.78
N VAL A 200 20.97 -21.03 -3.98
CA VAL A 200 19.62 -21.60 -3.77
C VAL A 200 19.15 -21.42 -2.34
N TYR A 201 19.99 -21.73 -1.34
CA TYR A 201 19.60 -21.55 0.07
C TYR A 201 19.45 -20.08 0.49
N VAL A 202 20.21 -19.15 -0.10
CA VAL A 202 20.02 -17.72 0.13
C VAL A 202 18.66 -17.26 -0.41
N GLU A 203 18.29 -17.72 -1.61
CA GLU A 203 17.01 -17.40 -2.23
C GLU A 203 15.82 -18.00 -1.47
N GLU A 204 15.91 -19.28 -1.09
CA GLU A 204 14.88 -19.92 -0.25
C GLU A 204 14.72 -19.19 1.09
N GLN A 205 15.82 -18.81 1.73
CA GLN A 205 15.77 -18.08 2.99
C GLN A 205 15.09 -16.71 2.82
N ALA A 206 15.42 -15.96 1.77
CA ALA A 206 14.78 -14.68 1.49
C ALA A 206 13.28 -14.84 1.27
N ASN A 207 12.88 -15.88 0.51
CA ASN A 207 11.47 -16.19 0.28
C ASN A 207 10.76 -16.52 1.59
N VAL A 208 11.26 -17.47 2.38
CA VAL A 208 10.65 -17.87 3.65
C VAL A 208 10.54 -16.68 4.62
N LYS A 209 11.55 -15.79 4.68
CA LYS A 209 11.49 -14.57 5.49
C LYS A 209 10.37 -13.61 5.06
N LEU A 210 10.16 -13.46 3.75
CA LEU A 210 9.10 -12.63 3.22
C LEU A 210 7.71 -13.17 3.63
N TYR A 211 7.46 -14.47 3.48
CA TYR A 211 6.21 -15.09 3.94
C TYR A 211 6.04 -14.99 5.44
N LEU A 212 7.12 -15.23 6.18
CA LEU A 212 7.08 -15.14 7.63
C LEU A 212 6.70 -13.74 8.09
N SER A 213 7.25 -12.70 7.47
CA SER A 213 6.91 -11.30 7.76
C SER A 213 5.42 -11.04 7.51
N PHE A 214 4.89 -11.53 6.39
CA PHE A 214 3.47 -11.41 6.05
C PHE A 214 2.55 -12.13 7.05
N VAL A 215 2.84 -13.40 7.36
CA VAL A 215 2.00 -14.21 8.25
C VAL A 215 2.07 -13.71 9.69
N ILE A 216 3.22 -13.21 10.16
CA ILE A 216 3.33 -12.60 11.49
C ILE A 216 2.48 -11.33 11.59
N ILE A 217 2.55 -10.44 10.60
CA ILE A 217 1.74 -9.22 10.60
C ILE A 217 0.26 -9.59 10.64
N HIS A 218 -0.17 -10.50 9.75
CA HIS A 218 -1.55 -10.95 9.70
C HIS A 218 -2.00 -11.61 11.01
N CYS A 219 -1.15 -12.44 11.63
CA CYS A 219 -1.40 -13.07 12.91
C CYS A 219 -1.60 -12.03 14.03
N ILE A 220 -0.66 -11.09 14.18
CA ILE A 220 -0.77 -10.01 15.18
C ILE A 220 -2.04 -9.20 14.98
N THR A 221 -2.36 -8.82 13.73
CA THR A 221 -3.59 -8.08 13.44
C THR A 221 -4.85 -8.87 13.74
N SER A 222 -4.87 -10.18 13.46
CA SER A 222 -6.01 -11.04 13.80
C SER A 222 -6.22 -11.15 15.31
N TYR A 223 -5.16 -11.27 16.10
CA TYR A 223 -5.26 -11.28 17.57
C TYR A 223 -5.73 -9.94 18.14
N ILE A 224 -5.26 -8.82 17.61
CA ILE A 224 -5.71 -7.48 18.04
C ILE A 224 -7.19 -7.29 17.71
N ALA A 225 -7.59 -7.57 16.46
CA ALA A 225 -8.98 -7.44 16.02
C ALA A 225 -9.92 -8.33 16.85
N TYR A 226 -9.53 -9.59 17.11
CA TYR A 226 -10.32 -10.50 17.92
C TYR A 226 -10.40 -10.05 19.39
N GLY A 227 -9.30 -9.54 19.95
CA GLY A 227 -9.29 -8.97 21.31
C GLY A 227 -10.26 -7.80 21.43
N LEU A 228 -10.28 -6.88 20.45
CA LEU A 228 -11.21 -5.77 20.39
C LEU A 228 -12.67 -6.25 20.28
N TYR A 229 -12.92 -7.27 19.45
CA TYR A 229 -14.22 -7.88 19.29
C TYR A 229 -14.76 -8.51 20.59
N ILE A 230 -13.95 -9.29 21.31
CA ILE A 230 -14.31 -9.83 22.64
C ILE A 230 -14.63 -8.69 23.61
N LEU A 231 -13.78 -7.68 23.68
CA LEU A 231 -13.96 -6.54 24.58
C LEU A 231 -15.30 -5.83 24.32
N GLN A 232 -15.70 -5.73 23.04
CA GLN A 232 -16.97 -5.14 22.62
C GLN A 232 -18.16 -6.00 23.02
N ARG A 233 -18.08 -7.30 22.77
CA ARG A 233 -19.19 -8.24 23.00
C ARG A 233 -19.52 -8.43 24.47
N TYR A 234 -18.51 -8.58 25.33
CA TYR A 234 -18.73 -8.87 26.74
C TYR A 234 -19.12 -7.64 27.56
N GLY A 235 -19.32 -6.48 26.92
CA GLY A 235 -19.62 -5.27 27.67
C GLY A 235 -18.57 -5.01 28.76
N LEU A 236 -17.30 -5.33 28.50
CA LEU A 236 -16.13 -4.83 29.23
C LEU A 236 -15.66 -3.49 28.66
N LEU A 237 -16.16 -3.17 27.46
CA LEU A 237 -16.05 -1.86 26.86
C LEU A 237 -16.75 -0.70 27.60
N PRO A 238 -17.67 -0.81 28.59
CA PRO A 238 -18.16 0.29 29.43
C PRO A 238 -17.07 0.90 30.29
N ILE A 239 -16.09 0.11 30.76
CA ILE A 239 -14.90 0.63 31.46
C ILE A 239 -14.03 1.39 30.47
N ILE A 240 -13.89 0.86 29.25
CA ILE A 240 -13.27 1.58 28.13
C ILE A 240 -14.14 2.75 27.68
N LYS A 241 -15.48 2.75 27.83
CA LYS A 241 -16.42 3.82 27.44
C LYS A 241 -16.32 4.98 28.42
N PHE A 242 -16.17 4.66 29.71
CA PHE A 242 -15.87 5.59 30.80
C PHE A 242 -14.43 6.14 30.70
N TYR A 243 -13.45 5.30 30.31
CA TYR A 243 -12.11 5.75 29.95
C TYR A 243 -12.05 6.50 28.60
N TYR A 244 -12.93 6.23 27.64
CA TYR A 244 -13.02 6.88 26.32
C TYR A 244 -13.66 8.26 26.45
N THR A 245 -14.61 8.43 27.37
CA THR A 245 -15.06 9.76 27.79
C THR A 245 -13.95 10.55 28.50
N MET A 246 -12.92 9.89 29.03
CA MET A 246 -11.72 10.50 29.63
C MET A 246 -10.55 10.68 28.65
N ILE A 247 -10.46 9.90 27.56
CA ILE A 247 -9.50 10.13 26.46
C ILE A 247 -10.10 11.19 25.54
N SER A 248 -9.64 12.43 25.70
CA SER A 248 -10.01 13.54 24.82
C SER A 248 -9.80 13.16 23.34
N GLU A 249 -10.72 13.54 22.44
CA GLU A 249 -10.62 13.42 20.97
C GLU A 249 -9.24 13.88 20.44
N ARG A 250 -8.62 14.82 21.17
CA ARG A 250 -7.26 15.32 20.95
C ARG A 250 -6.17 14.29 21.17
N ILE A 251 -6.28 13.44 22.19
CA ILE A 251 -5.31 12.36 22.46
C ILE A 251 -5.34 11.33 21.34
N ILE A 252 -6.53 11.00 20.82
CA ILE A 252 -6.69 10.12 19.66
C ILE A 252 -6.02 10.75 18.44
N THR A 253 -6.37 12.01 18.14
CA THR A 253 -5.79 12.78 17.03
C THR A 253 -4.26 12.83 17.12
N LEU A 254 -3.73 13.17 18.29
CA LEU A 254 -2.30 13.23 18.58
C LEU A 254 -1.63 11.89 18.31
N THR A 255 -2.20 10.80 18.81
CA THR A 255 -1.66 9.45 18.65
C THR A 255 -1.64 9.06 17.17
N CYS A 256 -2.72 9.31 16.43
CA CYS A 256 -2.79 9.05 14.99
C CYS A 256 -1.71 9.83 14.22
N TYR A 257 -1.60 11.14 14.44
CA TYR A 257 -0.61 11.98 13.76
C TYR A 257 0.82 11.58 14.11
N LEU A 258 1.13 11.30 15.38
CA LEU A 258 2.47 10.84 15.82
C LEU A 258 2.86 9.52 15.16
N ILE A 259 1.97 8.54 15.11
CA ILE A 259 2.25 7.23 14.52
C ILE A 259 2.44 7.37 13.00
N ILE A 260 1.47 7.98 12.30
CA ILE A 260 1.47 8.06 10.84
C ILE A 260 2.64 8.93 10.35
N CYS A 261 2.78 10.13 10.90
CA CYS A 261 3.79 11.09 10.43
C CYS A 261 5.16 10.79 11.00
N GLY A 262 5.27 10.20 12.19
CA GLY A 262 6.54 9.74 12.75
C GLY A 262 7.16 8.64 11.88
N LEU A 263 6.36 7.63 11.52
CA LEU A 263 6.78 6.61 10.56
C LEU A 263 7.10 7.21 9.19
N GLY A 264 6.24 8.07 8.68
CA GLY A 264 6.41 8.74 7.38
C GLY A 264 7.70 9.54 7.31
N LEU A 265 8.01 10.33 8.33
CA LEU A 265 9.21 11.15 8.38
C LEU A 265 10.48 10.29 8.37
N ILE A 266 10.52 9.22 9.18
CA ILE A 266 11.66 8.30 9.23
C ILE A 266 11.90 7.65 7.86
N VAL A 267 10.84 7.10 7.25
CA VAL A 267 10.95 6.39 5.96
C VAL A 267 11.34 7.34 4.83
N ASN A 268 10.71 8.51 4.74
CA ASN A 268 11.00 9.47 3.67
C ASN A 268 12.41 10.09 3.80
N LEU A 269 12.88 10.40 5.02
CA LEU A 269 14.25 10.85 5.25
C LEU A 269 15.27 9.77 4.87
N PHE A 270 15.02 8.52 5.24
CA PHE A 270 15.86 7.40 4.84
C PHE A 270 15.95 7.27 3.31
N CYS A 271 14.80 7.34 2.61
CA CYS A 271 14.76 7.27 1.15
C CYS A 271 15.50 8.45 0.51
N LEU A 272 15.32 9.67 1.03
CA LEU A 272 15.99 10.87 0.54
C LEU A 272 17.51 10.73 0.65
N TYR A 273 18.00 10.35 1.84
CA TYR A 273 19.41 10.09 2.06
C TYR A 273 19.97 9.07 1.06
N LYS A 274 19.24 7.99 0.78
CA LYS A 274 19.68 6.98 -0.19
C LYS A 274 19.72 7.51 -1.62
N ILE A 275 18.65 8.17 -2.08
CA ILE A 275 18.57 8.66 -3.46
C ILE A 275 19.63 9.73 -3.73
N CYS A 276 19.93 10.60 -2.76
CA CYS A 276 20.97 11.62 -2.91
C CYS A 276 22.39 11.03 -3.01
N ASN A 277 22.65 9.89 -2.35
CA ASN A 277 23.98 9.29 -2.29
C ASN A 277 24.26 8.26 -3.39
N LEU A 278 23.23 7.56 -3.87
CA LEU A 278 23.37 6.51 -4.88
C LEU A 278 23.58 7.12 -6.28
N ARG A 279 24.64 6.68 -6.97
CA ARG A 279 24.94 7.16 -8.34
C ARG A 279 23.90 6.71 -9.34
N GLU A 280 23.26 5.57 -9.08
CA GLU A 280 22.20 4.98 -9.88
C GLU A 280 21.00 5.93 -10.01
N PHE A 281 20.76 6.81 -9.05
CA PHE A 281 19.65 7.77 -9.05
C PHE A 281 19.98 9.12 -9.70
N ARG A 282 21.18 9.31 -10.26
CA ARG A 282 21.58 10.57 -10.93
C ARG A 282 21.01 10.69 -12.35
N HIS A 283 19.70 10.58 -12.48
CA HIS A 283 18.94 10.70 -13.72
C HIS A 283 17.56 11.33 -13.43
N CYS A 284 16.83 11.71 -14.48
CA CYS A 284 15.58 12.47 -14.37
C CYS A 284 14.58 11.91 -13.33
N PHE A 285 14.34 10.60 -13.34
CA PHE A 285 13.46 9.94 -12.37
C PHE A 285 13.91 10.15 -10.92
N GLY A 286 15.21 10.01 -10.63
CA GLY A 286 15.73 10.22 -9.27
C GLY A 286 15.52 11.66 -8.76
N TYR A 287 15.69 12.67 -9.62
CA TYR A 287 15.43 14.07 -9.25
C TYR A 287 13.93 14.36 -9.02
N ILE A 288 13.05 13.73 -9.80
CA ILE A 288 11.60 13.81 -9.56
C ILE A 288 11.24 13.16 -8.21
N CYS A 289 11.80 11.98 -7.91
CA CYS A 289 11.61 11.32 -6.62
C CYS A 289 12.12 12.17 -5.44
N ILE A 290 13.19 12.95 -5.60
CA ILE A 290 13.65 13.90 -4.58
C ILE A 290 12.55 14.95 -4.31
N CYS A 291 11.89 15.48 -5.34
CA CYS A 291 10.80 16.45 -5.15
C CYS A 291 9.61 15.84 -4.39
N GLN A 292 9.23 14.59 -4.72
CA GLN A 292 8.20 13.84 -3.98
C GLN A 292 8.59 13.64 -2.51
N LEU A 293 9.82 13.20 -2.25
CA LEU A 293 10.31 12.97 -0.89
C LEU A 293 10.37 14.25 -0.07
N ILE A 294 10.81 15.37 -0.67
CA ILE A 294 10.79 16.69 -0.01
C ILE A 294 9.36 17.07 0.36
N SER A 295 8.40 16.88 -0.54
CA SER A 295 6.99 17.12 -0.26
C SER A 295 6.48 16.27 0.90
N ASN A 296 6.73 14.95 0.87
CA ASN A 296 6.29 14.03 1.91
C ASN A 296 6.90 14.38 3.28
N ILE A 297 8.19 14.72 3.31
CA ILE A 297 8.88 15.17 4.53
C ILE A 297 8.25 16.47 5.04
N LEU A 298 7.95 17.42 4.16
CA LEU A 298 7.31 18.68 4.51
C LEU A 298 5.94 18.43 5.14
N THR A 299 5.08 17.63 4.50
CA THR A 299 3.76 17.27 5.04
C THR A 299 3.88 16.60 6.41
N CYS A 300 4.69 15.54 6.56
CA CYS A 300 4.86 14.86 7.85
C CYS A 300 5.40 15.81 8.93
N THR A 301 6.30 16.73 8.57
CA THR A 301 6.84 17.73 9.50
C THR A 301 5.78 18.72 9.95
N ILE A 302 4.92 19.20 9.04
CA ILE A 302 3.79 20.10 9.38
C ILE A 302 2.91 19.44 10.45
N PHE A 303 2.56 18.17 10.29
CA PHE A 303 1.75 17.46 11.28
C PHE A 303 2.46 17.32 12.63
N LEU A 304 3.72 16.92 12.64
CA LEU A 304 4.47 16.66 13.88
C LEU A 304 4.84 17.94 14.64
N VAL A 305 5.22 18.99 13.93
CA VAL A 305 5.73 20.24 14.51
C VAL A 305 4.63 21.26 14.75
N TRP A 306 3.54 21.21 13.97
CA TRP A 306 2.44 22.15 14.11
C TRP A 306 1.14 21.51 14.60
N SER A 307 0.59 20.52 13.89
CA SER A 307 -0.72 19.96 14.25
C SER A 307 -0.71 19.30 15.64
N CYS A 308 0.27 18.44 15.93
CA CYS A 308 0.38 17.76 17.23
C CYS A 308 0.51 18.75 18.40
N PRO A 309 1.43 19.74 18.36
CA PRO A 309 1.55 20.68 19.45
C PRO A 309 0.34 21.62 19.56
N SER A 310 -0.27 22.02 18.44
CA SER A 310 -1.45 22.90 18.41
C SER A 310 -2.65 22.35 19.19
N LEU A 311 -2.75 21.03 19.35
CA LEU A 311 -3.79 20.39 20.16
C LEU A 311 -3.73 20.80 21.65
N PHE A 312 -2.59 21.28 22.13
CA PHE A 312 -2.38 21.66 23.53
C PHE A 312 -2.51 23.16 23.80
N PHE A 313 -2.04 24.03 22.88
CA PHE A 313 -1.88 25.47 23.16
C PHE A 313 -2.77 26.40 22.34
N LEU A 314 -3.38 25.92 21.24
CA LEU A 314 -4.02 26.80 20.27
C LEU A 314 -5.48 27.17 20.67
N GLU A 315 -5.95 26.71 21.83
CA GLU A 315 -7.34 26.79 22.30
C GLU A 315 -7.79 28.20 22.74
N ASN A 316 -6.86 29.15 22.96
CA ASN A 316 -7.22 30.42 23.62
C ASN A 316 -6.47 31.69 23.17
N THR A 317 -5.73 31.70 22.06
CA THR A 317 -5.01 32.93 21.65
C THR A 317 -4.94 33.14 20.13
N THR A 318 -5.21 34.37 19.68
CA THR A 318 -4.91 34.85 18.32
C THR A 318 -3.40 34.92 18.05
N SER A 319 -2.57 34.82 19.09
CA SER A 319 -1.11 34.92 19.05
C SER A 319 -0.43 33.94 18.07
N TYR A 320 -1.07 32.79 17.81
CA TYR A 320 -0.50 31.73 16.96
C TYR A 320 -1.17 31.63 15.58
N GLU A 321 -2.13 32.51 15.26
CA GLU A 321 -2.88 32.45 14.00
C GLU A 321 -1.97 32.66 12.79
N THR A 322 -1.00 33.60 12.86
CA THR A 322 -0.03 33.83 11.78
C THR A 322 0.78 32.59 11.47
N LEU A 323 1.25 31.86 12.50
CA LEU A 323 1.98 30.61 12.33
C LEU A 323 1.08 29.52 11.74
N ASN A 324 -0.18 29.45 12.17
CA ASN A 324 -1.16 28.50 11.63
C ASN A 324 -1.35 28.69 10.12
N LEU A 325 -1.46 29.95 9.68
CA LEU A 325 -1.57 30.31 8.26
C LEU A 325 -0.28 30.00 7.48
N ILE A 326 0.89 30.21 8.07
CA ILE A 326 2.17 29.85 7.43
C ILE A 326 2.26 28.34 7.19
N PHE A 327 1.96 27.52 8.20
CA PHE A 327 1.96 26.07 8.04
C PHE A 327 0.89 25.59 7.05
N GLY A 328 -0.27 26.24 7.00
CA GLY A 328 -1.28 25.99 5.98
C GLY A 328 -0.76 26.26 4.56
N ARG A 329 -0.10 27.39 4.34
CA ARG A 329 0.53 27.73 3.04
C ARG A 329 1.61 26.73 2.64
N LEU A 330 2.42 26.27 3.60
CA LEU A 330 3.40 25.20 3.37
C LEU A 330 2.71 23.87 3.02
N GLY A 331 1.55 23.58 3.61
CA GLY A 331 0.73 22.42 3.26
C GLY A 331 0.25 22.47 1.81
N ILE A 332 -0.26 23.62 1.37
CA ILE A 332 -0.64 23.84 -0.04
C ILE A 332 0.56 23.67 -0.99
N LEU A 333 1.73 24.19 -0.59
CA LEU A 333 2.96 24.02 -1.37
C LEU A 333 3.33 22.53 -1.50
N ALA A 334 3.32 21.79 -0.39
CA ALA A 334 3.64 20.35 -0.37
C ALA A 334 2.67 19.56 -1.27
N TRP A 335 1.37 19.76 -1.09
CA TRP A 335 0.35 19.09 -1.89
C TRP A 335 0.58 19.28 -3.40
N ASN A 336 0.76 20.52 -3.84
CA ASN A 336 1.00 20.82 -5.25
C ASN A 336 2.36 20.28 -5.74
N LEU A 337 3.40 20.31 -4.90
CA LEU A 337 4.70 19.72 -5.22
C LEU A 337 4.60 18.21 -5.47
N THR A 338 3.77 17.51 -4.69
CA THR A 338 3.44 16.11 -4.96
C THR A 338 2.72 15.96 -6.29
N MET A 339 1.62 16.68 -6.52
CA MET A 339 0.82 16.55 -7.75
C MET A 339 1.64 16.74 -9.03
N TYR A 340 2.43 17.83 -9.11
CA TYR A 340 3.28 18.09 -10.27
C TYR A 340 4.42 17.07 -10.43
N SER A 341 4.95 16.55 -9.32
CA SER A 341 5.96 15.49 -9.38
C SER A 341 5.38 14.16 -9.89
N HIS A 342 4.15 13.80 -9.53
CA HIS A 342 3.47 12.62 -10.08
C HIS A 342 3.21 12.75 -11.58
N LEU A 343 2.78 13.93 -12.02
CA LEU A 343 2.63 14.23 -13.44
C LEU A 343 3.96 14.10 -14.21
N ALA A 344 5.03 14.71 -13.69
CA ALA A 344 6.36 14.60 -14.29
C ALA A 344 6.88 13.15 -14.31
N SER A 345 6.64 12.39 -13.23
CA SER A 345 6.97 10.96 -13.16
C SER A 345 6.23 10.14 -14.22
N CYS A 346 4.95 10.45 -14.46
CA CYS A 346 4.17 9.82 -15.53
C CYS A 346 4.81 10.07 -16.91
N PHE A 347 5.12 11.32 -17.24
CA PHE A 347 5.79 11.66 -18.50
C PHE A 347 7.16 10.99 -18.64
N ASN A 348 7.95 10.98 -17.57
CA ASN A 348 9.25 10.31 -17.56
C ASN A 348 9.12 8.82 -17.92
N ARG A 349 8.13 8.14 -17.33
CA ARG A 349 7.86 6.71 -17.56
C ARG A 349 7.38 6.43 -18.98
N VAL A 350 6.49 7.26 -19.52
CA VAL A 350 6.07 7.16 -20.92
C VAL A 350 7.28 7.23 -21.84
N VAL A 351 8.16 8.22 -21.66
CA VAL A 351 9.37 8.33 -22.51
C VAL A 351 10.32 7.14 -22.30
N ALA A 352 10.53 6.69 -21.06
CA ALA A 352 11.36 5.53 -20.76
C ALA A 352 10.86 4.23 -21.43
N MET A 353 9.54 4.05 -21.47
CA MET A 353 8.90 2.84 -22.00
C MET A 353 8.67 2.90 -23.51
N PHE A 354 8.32 4.07 -24.05
CA PHE A 354 8.05 4.27 -25.46
C PHE A 354 9.30 4.54 -26.29
N PHE A 355 10.28 5.26 -25.74
CA PHE A 355 11.48 5.70 -26.45
C PHE A 355 12.77 5.37 -25.69
N PRO A 356 13.03 4.10 -25.32
CA PRO A 356 14.15 3.72 -24.46
C PRO A 356 15.53 4.07 -25.05
N THR A 357 15.70 4.02 -26.38
CA THR A 357 16.96 4.36 -27.06
C THR A 357 17.22 5.86 -27.12
N LYS A 358 16.17 6.68 -27.02
CA LYS A 358 16.26 8.15 -27.04
C LYS A 358 16.20 8.77 -25.64
N TYR A 359 15.88 7.99 -24.59
CA TYR A 359 15.70 8.48 -23.22
C TYR A 359 16.85 9.37 -22.74
N ALA A 360 18.10 8.89 -22.87
CA ALA A 360 19.29 9.63 -22.42
C ALA A 360 19.56 10.91 -23.23
N ARG A 361 19.02 11.01 -24.45
CA ARG A 361 19.11 12.22 -25.29
C ARG A 361 17.98 13.20 -24.99
N ILE A 362 16.79 12.68 -24.68
CA ILE A 362 15.61 13.50 -24.35
C ILE A 362 15.78 14.14 -22.98
N PHE A 363 16.19 13.35 -21.98
CA PHE A 363 16.43 13.86 -20.62
C PHE A 363 17.90 14.18 -20.42
N ASP A 364 18.37 15.19 -21.15
CA ASP A 364 19.66 15.80 -20.86
C ASP A 364 19.60 16.67 -19.59
N LYS A 365 20.75 17.24 -19.20
CA LYS A 365 20.84 18.06 -17.99
C LYS A 365 19.91 19.29 -18.03
N ASN A 366 19.75 19.91 -19.19
CA ASN A 366 18.96 21.13 -19.34
C ASN A 366 17.46 20.83 -19.20
N VAL A 367 17.00 19.76 -19.84
CA VAL A 367 15.61 19.30 -19.72
C VAL A 367 15.30 18.87 -18.29
N ILE A 368 16.22 18.19 -17.60
CA ILE A 368 16.04 17.84 -16.18
C ILE A 368 15.89 19.11 -15.33
N ILE A 369 16.80 20.08 -15.46
CA ILE A 369 16.73 21.34 -14.71
C ILE A 369 15.42 22.07 -15.01
N PHE A 370 15.00 22.11 -16.27
CA PHE A 370 13.73 22.70 -16.68
C PHE A 370 12.53 22.03 -16.00
N ILE A 371 12.41 20.69 -16.07
CA ILE A 371 11.30 19.94 -15.46
C ILE A 371 11.24 20.20 -13.95
N ILE A 372 12.37 20.11 -13.25
CA ILE A 372 12.42 20.34 -11.80
C ILE A 372 12.05 21.80 -11.47
N SER A 373 12.54 22.76 -12.25
CA SER A 373 12.18 24.18 -12.07
C SER A 373 10.69 24.41 -12.30
N CYS A 374 10.09 23.80 -13.33
CA CYS A 374 8.66 23.87 -13.58
C CYS A 374 7.83 23.30 -12.43
N ILE A 375 8.22 22.15 -11.88
CA ILE A 375 7.55 21.55 -10.72
C ILE A 375 7.48 22.57 -9.57
N TRP A 376 8.63 23.15 -9.18
CA TRP A 376 8.68 24.11 -8.08
C TRP A 376 7.94 25.41 -8.38
N ILE A 377 8.14 26.00 -9.55
CA ILE A 377 7.52 27.27 -9.93
C ILE A 377 5.99 27.12 -9.94
N LEU A 378 5.47 26.06 -10.57
CA LEU A 378 4.03 25.82 -10.60
C LEU A 378 3.46 25.60 -9.20
N SER A 379 4.14 24.82 -8.35
CA SER A 379 3.72 24.64 -6.95
C SER A 379 3.68 25.96 -6.18
N PHE A 380 4.68 26.83 -6.35
CA PHE A 380 4.69 28.16 -5.72
C PHE A 380 3.58 29.07 -6.25
N CYS A 381 3.25 29.01 -7.55
CA CYS A 381 2.15 29.77 -8.12
C CYS A 381 0.82 29.48 -7.41
N HIS A 382 0.58 28.24 -6.98
CA HIS A 382 -0.63 27.88 -6.22
C HIS A 382 -0.68 28.45 -4.80
N VAL A 383 0.47 28.83 -4.23
CA VAL A 383 0.54 29.44 -2.90
C VAL A 383 0.19 30.94 -2.94
N ILE A 384 0.45 31.62 -4.07
CA ILE A 384 0.29 33.08 -4.21
C ILE A 384 -1.11 33.58 -3.79
N PRO A 385 -2.23 32.95 -4.20
CA PRO A 385 -3.57 33.39 -3.79
C PRO A 385 -3.80 33.37 -2.27
N TYR A 386 -3.13 32.47 -1.54
CA TYR A 386 -3.21 32.36 -0.07
C TYR A 386 -2.34 33.41 0.65
N ILE A 387 -1.51 34.15 -0.09
CA ILE A 387 -0.70 35.26 0.41
C ILE A 387 -1.39 36.59 0.15
N VAL A 388 -1.93 36.78 -1.06
CA VAL A 388 -2.42 38.08 -1.54
C VAL A 388 -3.92 38.29 -1.28
N SER A 389 -4.70 37.22 -1.22
CA SER A 389 -6.15 37.27 -1.02
C SER A 389 -6.55 36.68 0.34
N ASP A 390 -7.79 36.89 0.76
CA ASP A 390 -8.39 36.32 1.99
C ASP A 390 -8.65 34.80 1.92
N CYS A 391 -7.89 34.08 1.09
CA CYS A 391 -7.90 32.63 1.01
C CYS A 391 -7.15 32.04 2.22
N THR A 392 -7.83 31.24 3.05
CA THR A 392 -7.21 30.65 4.24
C THR A 392 -7.38 29.13 4.28
N TYR A 393 -6.26 28.46 4.53
CA TYR A 393 -6.17 27.04 4.86
C TYR A 393 -5.42 26.94 6.17
N LYS A 394 -6.02 26.35 7.20
CA LYS A 394 -5.45 26.34 8.56
C LYS A 394 -5.89 25.12 9.35
N PHE A 395 -5.13 24.78 10.38
CA PHE A 395 -5.47 23.72 11.30
C PHE A 395 -6.55 24.18 12.26
N SER A 396 -7.67 23.45 12.31
CA SER A 396 -8.79 23.72 13.20
C SER A 396 -8.79 22.73 14.35
N ILE A 397 -8.57 23.19 15.57
CA ILE A 397 -8.69 22.33 16.77
C ILE A 397 -10.12 21.87 16.97
N ARG A 398 -11.10 22.72 16.63
CA ARG A 398 -12.52 22.39 16.79
C ARG A 398 -12.91 21.16 15.97
N ASN A 399 -12.33 21.00 14.79
CA ASN A 399 -12.59 19.89 13.87
C ASN A 399 -11.41 18.90 13.79
N LEU A 400 -10.38 19.12 14.60
CA LEU A 400 -9.14 18.33 14.70
C LEU A 400 -8.41 18.14 13.37
N THR A 401 -8.67 19.00 12.38
CA THR A 401 -8.24 18.82 10.99
C THR A 401 -7.83 20.12 10.31
N TRP A 402 -6.96 20.02 9.31
CA TRP A 402 -6.72 21.06 8.33
C TRP A 402 -7.94 21.27 7.44
N GLN A 403 -8.40 22.51 7.36
CA GLN A 403 -9.58 22.85 6.58
C GLN A 403 -9.45 24.21 5.88
N PHE A 404 -10.16 24.34 4.76
CA PHE A 404 -10.35 25.62 4.10
C PHE A 404 -11.43 26.42 4.82
N THR A 405 -11.17 27.70 5.09
CA THR A 405 -12.24 28.59 5.56
C THR A 405 -13.07 29.02 4.36
N PHE A 406 -14.36 28.71 4.36
CA PHE A 406 -15.24 28.98 3.22
C PHE A 406 -15.37 30.48 2.93
N THR A 407 -14.65 30.92 1.91
CA THR A 407 -14.73 32.23 1.26
C THR A 407 -14.91 32.03 -0.24
N LYS A 408 -15.36 33.06 -0.98
CA LYS A 408 -15.43 32.99 -2.45
C LYS A 408 -14.07 32.59 -3.06
N CYS A 409 -12.98 33.11 -2.51
CA CYS A 409 -11.61 32.82 -2.93
C CYS A 409 -11.28 31.32 -2.76
N THR A 410 -11.47 30.79 -1.55
CA THR A 410 -11.13 29.38 -1.28
C THR A 410 -12.02 28.43 -2.06
N THR A 411 -13.31 28.73 -2.25
CA THR A 411 -14.21 27.88 -3.04
C THR A 411 -13.68 27.72 -4.46
N ILE A 412 -13.28 28.82 -5.12
CA ILE A 412 -12.68 28.78 -6.46
C ILE A 412 -11.42 27.91 -6.47
N LEU A 413 -10.50 28.14 -5.52
CA LEU A 413 -9.24 27.40 -5.47
C LEU A 413 -9.43 25.91 -5.18
N THR A 414 -10.34 25.55 -4.26
CA THR A 414 -10.65 24.14 -3.96
C THR A 414 -11.28 23.44 -5.16
N THR A 415 -12.07 24.16 -5.95
CA THR A 415 -12.64 23.62 -7.20
C THR A 415 -11.57 23.42 -8.26
N ILE A 416 -10.66 24.38 -8.42
CA ILE A 416 -9.51 24.25 -9.33
C ILE A 416 -8.61 23.08 -8.92
N ASP A 417 -8.30 22.97 -7.62
CA ASP A 417 -7.48 21.91 -7.06
C ASP A 417 -8.10 20.52 -7.29
N LEU A 418 -9.40 20.36 -7.04
CA LEU A 418 -10.13 19.12 -7.32
C LEU A 418 -10.05 18.73 -8.80
N TYR A 419 -10.42 19.63 -9.72
CA TYR A 419 -10.43 19.31 -11.14
C TYR A 419 -9.03 19.05 -11.69
N MET A 420 -8.04 19.81 -11.24
CA MET A 420 -6.65 19.61 -11.63
C MET A 420 -6.14 18.26 -11.14
N SER A 421 -6.33 17.94 -9.86
CA SER A 421 -5.84 16.70 -9.26
C SER A 421 -6.53 15.48 -9.87
N LEU A 422 -7.85 15.54 -10.09
CA LEU A 422 -8.59 14.49 -10.80
C LEU A 422 -8.09 14.33 -12.24
N SER A 423 -7.78 15.42 -12.94
CA SER A 423 -7.23 15.38 -14.29
C SER A 423 -5.84 14.73 -14.32
N ILE A 424 -4.96 15.08 -13.38
CA ILE A 424 -3.62 14.50 -13.26
C ILE A 424 -3.70 12.99 -13.00
N VAL A 425 -4.56 12.58 -12.06
CA VAL A 425 -4.79 11.16 -11.76
C VAL A 425 -5.36 10.44 -12.97
N GLY A 426 -6.38 11.01 -13.63
CA GLY A 426 -7.00 10.44 -14.83
C GLY A 426 -6.00 10.26 -15.98
N ILE A 427 -5.21 11.28 -16.29
CA ILE A 427 -4.13 11.22 -17.29
C ILE A 427 -3.10 10.15 -16.92
N SER A 428 -2.73 10.08 -15.63
CA SER A 428 -1.75 9.10 -15.15
C SER A 428 -2.25 7.67 -15.28
N LEU A 429 -3.49 7.39 -14.90
CA LEU A 429 -4.12 6.08 -15.06
C LEU A 429 -4.27 5.68 -16.52
N PHE A 430 -4.58 6.64 -17.40
CA PHE A 430 -4.64 6.41 -18.84
C PHE A 430 -3.26 5.98 -19.39
N PHE A 431 -2.20 6.71 -19.07
CA PHE A 431 -0.84 6.35 -19.50
C PHE A 431 -0.36 5.04 -18.88
N ASP A 432 -0.67 4.79 -17.61
CA ASP A 432 -0.39 3.52 -16.95
C ASP A 432 -1.06 2.36 -17.69
N THR A 433 -2.31 2.53 -18.14
CA THR A 433 -3.01 1.55 -18.98
C THR A 433 -2.28 1.28 -20.29
N LEU A 434 -1.81 2.32 -20.99
CA LEU A 434 -1.03 2.16 -22.22
C LEU A 434 0.31 1.45 -21.99
N ILE A 435 0.98 1.74 -20.87
CA ILE A 435 2.23 1.07 -20.48
C ILE A 435 1.96 -0.41 -20.18
N PHE A 436 0.88 -0.72 -19.45
CA PHE A 436 0.48 -2.09 -19.15
C PHE A 436 0.23 -2.91 -20.42
N ILE A 437 -0.53 -2.37 -21.38
CA ILE A 437 -0.79 -2.99 -22.68
C ILE A 437 0.53 -3.27 -23.40
N LYS A 438 1.44 -2.29 -23.46
CA LYS A 438 2.75 -2.44 -24.10
C LYS A 438 3.61 -3.50 -23.43
N LEU A 439 3.63 -3.55 -22.10
CA LEU A 439 4.33 -4.57 -21.32
C LEU A 439 3.77 -5.96 -21.64
N GLY A 440 2.43 -6.11 -21.75
CA GLY A 440 1.77 -7.35 -22.15
C GLY A 440 2.19 -7.83 -23.54
N PHE A 441 2.24 -6.94 -24.54
CA PHE A 441 2.73 -7.29 -25.87
C PHE A 441 4.22 -7.70 -25.88
N GLN A 442 5.06 -7.02 -25.10
CA GLN A 442 6.48 -7.36 -24.95
C GLN A 442 6.68 -8.71 -24.25
N ALA A 443 5.81 -9.06 -23.29
CA ALA A 443 5.80 -10.37 -22.63
C ALA A 443 5.54 -11.49 -23.65
N LYS A 444 4.52 -11.31 -24.50
CA LYS A 444 4.13 -12.29 -25.53
C LYS A 444 5.27 -12.53 -26.55
N LYS A 445 5.92 -11.45 -26.99
CA LYS A 445 7.07 -11.52 -27.93
C LYS A 445 8.32 -12.17 -27.31
N THR A 446 8.53 -11.99 -26.01
CA THR A 446 9.66 -12.63 -25.30
C THR A 446 9.42 -14.14 -25.14
N ASN A 447 8.19 -14.55 -24.81
CA ASN A 447 7.82 -15.96 -24.71
C ASN A 447 7.88 -16.70 -26.05
N SER A 448 7.46 -16.06 -27.16
CA SER A 448 7.54 -16.68 -28.50
C SER A 448 8.98 -16.92 -28.97
N VAL A 449 9.89 -15.95 -28.70
CA VAL A 449 11.32 -16.12 -28.98
C VAL A 449 11.93 -17.22 -28.11
N GLN A 450 11.44 -17.41 -26.88
CA GLN A 450 11.90 -18.46 -25.98
C GLN A 450 11.52 -19.87 -26.47
N VAL A 451 10.30 -20.04 -27.01
CA VAL A 451 9.83 -21.29 -27.64
C VAL A 451 10.64 -21.63 -28.90
N ILE A 452 10.92 -20.64 -29.76
CA ILE A 452 11.74 -20.83 -30.97
C ILE A 452 13.18 -21.24 -30.59
N SER A 453 13.77 -20.62 -29.54
CA SER A 453 15.11 -20.97 -29.06
C SER A 453 15.20 -22.35 -28.39
N LEU A 454 14.08 -22.85 -27.83
CA LEU A 454 13.99 -24.20 -27.28
C LEU A 454 13.95 -25.26 -28.40
N HIS A 455 13.21 -25.00 -29.48
CA HIS A 455 13.21 -25.87 -30.66
C HIS A 455 14.59 -25.95 -31.32
N SER A 456 15.33 -24.83 -31.41
CA SER A 456 16.69 -24.83 -31.97
C SER A 456 17.73 -25.58 -31.12
N LYS A 457 17.49 -25.78 -29.81
CA LYS A 457 18.39 -26.54 -28.94
C LYS A 457 18.25 -28.05 -29.06
N VAL A 458 17.13 -28.55 -29.60
CA VAL A 458 16.94 -29.98 -29.84
C VAL A 458 17.75 -30.44 -31.08
N GLN A 459 18.12 -29.52 -31.98
CA GLN A 459 18.87 -29.85 -33.21
C GLN A 459 20.38 -29.57 -33.17
N ILE A 460 20.91 -28.89 -32.15
CA ILE A 460 22.35 -28.52 -32.08
C ILE A 460 22.99 -29.17 -30.85
N ASN A 461 23.10 -30.49 -30.88
CA ASN A 461 24.05 -31.26 -30.07
C ASN A 461 25.19 -31.75 -30.98
N ALA A 462 25.87 -30.83 -31.65
CA ALA A 462 27.18 -31.09 -32.25
C ALA A 462 27.91 -29.75 -32.37
N HIS A 463 29.06 -29.64 -31.71
CA HIS A 463 30.03 -28.54 -31.81
C HIS A 463 29.57 -27.12 -31.42
N GLU A 464 29.93 -26.68 -30.20
CA GLU A 464 30.43 -25.31 -29.92
C GLU A 464 30.72 -25.14 -28.40
N THR A 465 31.98 -25.38 -28.03
CA THR A 465 32.58 -25.05 -26.72
C THR A 465 33.19 -23.65 -26.79
N GLY A 466 32.39 -22.62 -26.50
CA GLY A 466 32.92 -21.24 -26.34
C GLY A 466 31.86 -20.16 -26.11
N ASN A 467 30.63 -20.34 -26.62
CA ASN A 467 29.65 -19.23 -26.69
C ASN A 467 28.51 -19.31 -25.64
N LYS A 468 28.52 -20.33 -24.75
CA LYS A 468 27.45 -20.57 -23.76
C LYS A 468 27.40 -19.50 -22.67
N ASN A 469 28.54 -18.94 -22.26
CA ASN A 469 28.60 -17.93 -21.20
C ASN A 469 28.09 -16.55 -21.67
N ILE A 470 28.43 -16.13 -22.89
CA ILE A 470 28.00 -14.84 -23.45
C ILE A 470 26.49 -14.81 -23.72
N LYS A 471 25.93 -15.90 -24.28
CA LYS A 471 24.48 -16.04 -24.49
C LYS A 471 23.69 -16.09 -23.17
N LYS A 472 24.21 -16.77 -22.13
CA LYS A 472 23.62 -16.75 -20.77
C LYS A 472 23.62 -15.34 -20.15
N VAL A 473 24.73 -14.62 -20.26
CA VAL A 473 24.88 -13.26 -19.69
C VAL A 473 23.98 -12.24 -20.39
N LYS A 474 23.87 -12.26 -21.73
CA LYS A 474 22.93 -11.39 -22.47
C LYS A 474 21.46 -11.69 -22.12
N LYS A 475 21.10 -12.97 -21.98
CA LYS A 475 19.73 -13.40 -21.61
C LYS A 475 19.34 -12.97 -20.18
N SER A 476 20.28 -13.09 -19.23
CA SER A 476 20.09 -12.64 -17.84
C SER A 476 19.87 -11.13 -17.74
N LYS A 477 20.66 -10.32 -18.46
CA LYS A 477 20.50 -8.85 -18.47
C LYS A 477 19.16 -8.40 -19.07
N SER A 478 18.67 -9.04 -20.14
CA SER A 478 17.38 -8.70 -20.76
C SER A 478 16.19 -9.01 -19.84
N CYS A 479 16.21 -10.17 -19.16
CA CYS A 479 15.15 -10.57 -18.23
C CYS A 479 15.15 -9.68 -16.97
N SER A 480 16.34 -9.37 -16.43
CA SER A 480 16.50 -8.44 -15.30
C SER A 480 15.99 -7.02 -15.62
N SER A 481 16.30 -6.50 -16.81
CA SER A 481 15.81 -5.19 -17.25
C SER A 481 14.28 -5.16 -17.42
N TYR A 482 13.67 -6.22 -17.93
CA TYR A 482 12.21 -6.34 -18.05
C TYR A 482 11.51 -6.36 -16.68
N ASN A 483 12.01 -7.16 -15.73
CA ASN A 483 11.45 -7.22 -14.38
C ASN A 483 11.54 -5.88 -13.64
N ASN A 484 12.63 -5.14 -13.82
CA ASN A 484 12.76 -3.79 -13.26
C ASN A 484 11.72 -2.83 -13.86
N ARG A 485 11.43 -2.90 -15.16
CA ARG A 485 10.39 -2.06 -15.79
C ARG A 485 8.99 -2.33 -15.23
N ILE A 486 8.65 -3.61 -15.03
CA ILE A 486 7.36 -3.97 -14.40
C ILE A 486 7.29 -3.41 -12.97
N ARG A 487 8.38 -3.50 -12.20
CA ARG A 487 8.43 -2.95 -10.84
C ARG A 487 8.19 -1.45 -10.81
N PHE A 488 8.87 -0.70 -11.66
CA PHE A 488 8.67 0.76 -11.74
C PHE A 488 7.26 1.13 -12.20
N PHE A 489 6.68 0.36 -13.13
CA PHE A 489 5.27 0.53 -13.50
C PHE A 489 4.34 0.32 -12.30
N LEU A 490 4.48 -0.81 -11.60
CA LEU A 490 3.62 -1.14 -10.47
C LEU A 490 3.79 -0.20 -9.28
N GLN A 491 5.02 0.25 -9.00
CA GLN A 491 5.28 1.26 -7.98
C GLN A 491 4.37 2.47 -8.18
N SER A 492 4.43 3.06 -9.38
CA SER A 492 3.70 4.28 -9.66
C SER A 492 2.21 4.08 -9.86
N PHE A 493 1.78 2.92 -10.37
CA PHE A 493 0.36 2.57 -10.43
C PHE A 493 -0.26 2.55 -9.02
N VAL A 494 0.43 1.95 -8.05
CA VAL A 494 -0.02 1.93 -6.65
C VAL A 494 -0.05 3.34 -6.07
N GLN A 495 0.98 4.16 -6.32
CA GLN A 495 1.03 5.56 -5.87
C GLN A 495 -0.13 6.38 -6.46
N ASN A 496 -0.50 6.15 -7.71
CA ASN A 496 -1.62 6.84 -8.36
C ASN A 496 -2.99 6.43 -7.77
N ILE A 497 -3.17 5.15 -7.43
CA ILE A 497 -4.36 4.68 -6.71
C ILE A 497 -4.46 5.33 -5.32
N LEU A 498 -3.33 5.41 -4.60
CA LEU A 498 -3.27 6.04 -3.29
C LEU A 498 -3.75 7.50 -3.33
N ILE A 499 -3.26 8.28 -4.29
CA ILE A 499 -3.69 9.68 -4.48
C ILE A 499 -5.19 9.75 -4.86
N ALA A 500 -5.66 8.85 -5.72
CA ALA A 500 -7.08 8.82 -6.09
C ALA A 500 -8.00 8.57 -4.88
N ILE A 501 -7.60 7.67 -3.99
CA ILE A 501 -8.32 7.39 -2.75
C ILE A 501 -8.32 8.61 -1.84
N GLU A 502 -7.17 9.25 -1.66
CA GLU A 502 -7.04 10.46 -0.84
C GLU A 502 -7.97 11.58 -1.36
N LEU A 503 -8.04 11.80 -2.68
CA LEU A 503 -8.92 12.80 -3.28
C LEU A 503 -10.40 12.50 -3.02
N ILE A 504 -10.80 11.23 -3.12
CA ILE A 504 -12.17 10.80 -2.80
C ILE A 504 -12.46 11.02 -1.31
N CYS A 505 -11.50 10.71 -0.43
CA CYS A 505 -11.63 10.96 0.99
C CYS A 505 -11.84 12.46 1.26
N PHE A 506 -10.95 13.30 0.76
CA PHE A 506 -10.93 14.72 1.04
C PHE A 506 -12.10 15.50 0.42
N HIS A 507 -12.44 15.23 -0.85
CA HIS A 507 -13.43 16.02 -1.59
C HIS A 507 -14.84 15.45 -1.61
N ILE A 508 -15.03 14.19 -1.27
CA ILE A 508 -16.34 13.55 -1.26
C ILE A 508 -16.69 13.15 0.17
N ILE A 509 -15.91 12.24 0.77
CA ILE A 509 -16.29 11.57 2.01
C ILE A 509 -16.34 12.56 3.19
N VAL A 510 -15.37 13.47 3.32
CA VAL A 510 -15.34 14.44 4.44
C VAL A 510 -16.61 15.30 4.49
N TYR A 511 -17.24 15.63 3.37
CA TYR A 511 -18.45 16.46 3.37
C TYR A 511 -19.69 15.75 3.94
N PHE A 512 -19.65 14.42 4.03
CA PHE A 512 -20.69 13.64 4.69
C PHE A 512 -20.36 13.35 6.16
N SER A 513 -19.16 13.75 6.63
CA SER A 513 -18.78 13.57 8.03
C SER A 513 -19.51 14.54 8.94
N THR A 514 -20.21 14.01 9.95
CA THR A 514 -20.93 14.79 10.96
C THR A 514 -20.16 14.93 12.27
N ASP A 515 -19.07 14.17 12.43
CA ASP A 515 -18.27 14.10 13.65
C ASP A 515 -16.80 14.43 13.36
N LYS A 516 -16.14 15.05 14.35
CA LYS A 516 -14.81 15.66 14.18
C LYS A 516 -13.72 14.62 13.93
N LEU A 517 -13.82 13.45 14.55
CA LEU A 517 -12.84 12.38 14.33
C LEU A 517 -12.99 11.81 12.93
N TRP A 518 -14.20 11.77 12.38
CA TRP A 518 -14.42 11.43 10.97
C TRP A 518 -13.87 12.47 10.02
N SER A 519 -14.16 13.75 10.27
CA SER A 519 -13.60 14.83 9.46
C SER A 519 -12.08 14.73 9.46
N MET A 520 -11.45 14.58 10.64
CA MET A 520 -10.01 14.34 10.79
C MET A 520 -9.52 13.10 10.04
N ALA A 521 -10.19 11.96 10.18
CA ALA A 521 -9.78 10.70 9.58
C ALA A 521 -9.72 10.78 8.04
N PHE A 522 -10.75 11.37 7.43
CA PHE A 522 -10.89 11.42 5.98
C PHE A 522 -10.29 12.64 5.29
N SER A 523 -9.87 13.65 6.06
CA SER A 523 -9.08 14.75 5.52
C SER A 523 -7.62 14.60 5.95
N SER A 524 -7.29 15.07 7.14
CA SER A 524 -5.91 15.18 7.62
C SER A 524 -5.18 13.84 7.76
N CYS A 525 -5.81 12.81 8.33
CA CYS A 525 -5.17 11.50 8.45
C CYS A 525 -4.99 10.82 7.09
N ALA A 526 -5.99 10.91 6.20
CA ALA A 526 -5.89 10.39 4.84
C ALA A 526 -4.76 11.09 4.06
N TRP A 527 -4.67 12.41 4.17
CA TRP A 527 -3.60 13.21 3.59
C TRP A 527 -2.22 12.82 4.14
N ALA A 528 -2.06 12.82 5.47
CA ALA A 528 -0.83 12.39 6.14
C ALA A 528 -0.40 10.98 5.74
N LEU A 529 -1.38 10.06 5.67
CA LEU A 529 -1.13 8.68 5.30
C LEU A 529 -0.65 8.56 3.85
N CYS A 530 -1.26 9.30 2.93
CA CYS A 530 -0.87 9.30 1.53
C CYS A 530 0.63 9.60 1.38
N HIS A 531 1.13 10.63 2.06
CA HIS A 531 2.55 10.98 2.04
C HIS A 531 3.47 9.95 2.75
N THR A 532 2.99 9.32 3.82
CA THR A 532 3.72 8.24 4.50
C THR A 532 3.83 7.00 3.60
N LEU A 533 2.73 6.56 2.99
CA LEU A 533 2.68 5.38 2.13
C LEU A 533 3.44 5.59 0.82
N ASP A 534 3.43 6.80 0.26
CA ASP A 534 4.20 7.12 -0.94
C ASP A 534 5.72 6.84 -0.75
N GLY A 535 6.29 7.26 0.39
CA GLY A 535 7.67 6.96 0.76
C GLY A 535 7.93 5.47 0.99
N ILE A 536 6.99 4.76 1.63
CA ILE A 536 7.08 3.31 1.84
C ILE A 536 7.07 2.56 0.50
N ILE A 537 6.19 2.95 -0.42
CA ILE A 537 6.12 2.38 -1.77
C ILE A 537 7.44 2.60 -2.51
N LEU A 538 8.01 3.81 -2.47
CA LEU A 538 9.32 4.07 -3.07
C LEU A 538 10.41 3.15 -2.49
N CYS A 539 10.47 3.00 -1.17
CA CYS A 539 11.43 2.12 -0.51
C CYS A 539 11.26 0.65 -0.95
N ILE A 540 10.02 0.15 -0.98
CA ILE A 540 9.71 -1.24 -1.29
C ILE A 540 10.04 -1.58 -2.74
N PHE A 541 9.72 -0.73 -3.71
CA PHE A 541 9.85 -1.09 -5.13
C PHE A 541 11.27 -0.87 -5.68
N ASN A 542 12.10 -0.07 -5.01
CA ASN A 542 13.46 0.23 -5.45
C ASN A 542 14.49 -0.72 -4.86
N LYS A 543 14.98 -1.67 -5.67
CA LYS A 543 15.98 -2.66 -5.24
C LYS A 543 17.26 -2.02 -4.67
N GLU A 544 17.72 -0.93 -5.27
CA GLU A 544 18.95 -0.25 -4.84
C GLU A 544 18.79 0.39 -3.45
N ILE A 545 17.58 0.84 -3.09
CA ILE A 545 17.27 1.34 -1.74
C ILE A 545 17.21 0.18 -0.74
N ARG A 546 16.59 -0.95 -1.11
CA ARG A 546 16.41 -2.11 -0.21
C ARG A 546 17.68 -2.88 0.14
N LYS A 547 18.70 -2.90 -0.73
CA LYS A 547 19.88 -3.76 -0.59
C LYS A 547 20.60 -3.68 0.75
N GLU A 548 20.43 -2.59 1.50
CA GLU A 548 21.08 -2.35 2.79
C GLU A 548 20.12 -2.33 3.98
N VAL A 549 18.82 -2.54 3.77
CA VAL A 549 17.85 -2.70 4.87
C VAL A 549 17.77 -4.19 5.22
N PRO A 550 18.29 -4.66 6.38
CA PRO A 550 18.45 -6.09 6.66
C PRO A 550 17.13 -6.89 6.67
N CYS A 551 16.00 -6.23 6.93
CA CYS A 551 14.67 -6.84 6.91
C CYS A 551 14.00 -6.86 5.52
N LEU A 552 14.48 -6.06 4.55
CA LEU A 552 13.92 -5.97 3.18
C LEU A 552 14.86 -6.57 2.10
N ARG A 553 15.99 -7.16 2.53
CA ARG A 553 17.03 -7.70 1.64
C ARG A 553 16.77 -9.11 1.18
#